data_AF-W9VN04-F1
#
_entry.id   AF-W9VN04-F1
#
_cell.length_a   1.000
_cell.length_b   1.000
_cell.length_c   1.000
_cell.angle_alpha   90.00
_cell.angle_beta   90.00
_cell.angle_gamma   90.00
#
_symmetry.space_group_name_H-M   'P 1'
#
loop_
_entity.id
_entity.type
_entity.pdbx_description
1 polymer ?
#
loop_
_entity_poly.entity_id
_entity_poly.type
_entity_poly.pdbx_seq_one_letter_code
_entity_poly.pdbx_strand_id
1 'polypeptide(L)'
;MRIPFTGPLPPPLIIPPSAVTKEGAVSALTHFLKAPAGSAAPLSEHAQQAKTKTVLLTGAGISVASGLADYRGVNGTYTQNKSYRPIYYHEFIASHESRKRYWARSFLGWRGLNRSKPNPAHFAIGDLGTLGLVDNVVTQNVDSFHGLAHPKLKTVELHGFLRALVCLSCRRLMDRDVFQQRLAELNPAWAEFLQQLLASGALDTENPVERRRLGFRTNPDGDADVPGAPYYTFRYPACPHCLRRPPILKDGSKGHVDVDVDGAWTSSPSGSAPSEGVGILKPNVIMFGESIPADVKTAAEEAIDSAAKILVVGSSLATYSAWRLVKRAHEQGMGIGILNMGGVRKEEVFFGELLPERHHGRGSGDGHNRWEALRRELVRASLPAEEILPLVVDAIRSSSSV
;
A
#
# COMPACT_ATOMS: atom_id res chain seq x y z
N MET A 1 -4.48 -20.52 -4.17
CA MET A 1 -3.87 -19.26 -4.66
C MET A 1 -2.44 -19.17 -4.12
N ARG A 2 -1.45 -18.85 -4.96
CA ARG A 2 -0.05 -18.62 -4.53
C ARG A 2 0.23 -17.12 -4.53
N ILE A 3 1.02 -16.64 -3.58
CA ILE A 3 1.47 -15.24 -3.54
C ILE A 3 2.44 -15.03 -4.73
N PRO A 4 2.16 -14.09 -5.64
CA PRO A 4 3.02 -13.89 -6.79
C PRO A 4 4.27 -13.07 -6.42
N PHE A 5 5.37 -13.32 -7.15
CA PHE A 5 6.64 -12.59 -7.06
C PHE A 5 7.21 -12.51 -5.64
N THR A 6 7.43 -13.67 -5.00
CA THR A 6 8.09 -13.75 -3.68
C THR A 6 9.62 -13.81 -3.76
N GLY A 7 10.17 -14.04 -4.95
CA GLY A 7 11.62 -14.00 -5.23
C GLY A 7 12.11 -12.61 -5.65
N PRO A 8 13.43 -12.44 -5.81
CA PRO A 8 14.01 -11.17 -6.25
C PRO A 8 13.53 -10.79 -7.65
N LEU A 9 13.25 -9.50 -7.83
CA LEU A 9 12.92 -8.93 -9.14
C LEU A 9 14.22 -8.59 -9.91
N PRO A 10 14.14 -8.45 -11.25
CA PRO A 10 15.29 -8.02 -12.05
C PRO A 10 15.93 -6.71 -11.55
N PRO A 11 17.22 -6.49 -11.81
CA PRO A 11 17.86 -5.21 -11.50
C PRO A 11 17.15 -4.03 -12.19
N PRO A 12 17.10 -2.85 -11.54
CA PRO A 12 16.38 -1.69 -12.07
C PRO A 12 17.04 -1.12 -13.33
N LEU A 13 16.21 -0.71 -14.30
CA LEU A 13 16.64 -0.03 -15.53
C LEU A 13 16.80 1.48 -15.28
N ILE A 14 18.00 1.96 -14.91
CA ILE A 14 18.18 3.37 -14.52
C ILE A 14 18.09 4.32 -15.72
N ILE A 15 17.17 5.29 -15.65
CA ILE A 15 16.85 6.23 -16.74
C ILE A 15 16.67 7.65 -16.17
N PRO A 16 17.40 8.65 -16.69
CA PRO A 16 18.62 8.51 -17.50
C PRO A 16 19.74 7.81 -16.70
N PRO A 17 20.85 7.39 -17.34
CA PRO A 17 21.98 6.77 -16.63
C PRO A 17 22.57 7.64 -15.51
N SER A 18 22.43 8.98 -15.58
CA SER A 18 22.85 9.87 -14.51
C SER A 18 22.02 9.73 -13.22
N ALA A 19 20.80 9.17 -13.30
CA ALA A 19 19.93 8.96 -12.14
C ALA A 19 20.41 7.84 -11.18
N VAL A 20 21.62 7.30 -11.41
CA VAL A 20 22.34 6.48 -10.42
C VAL A 20 22.85 7.31 -9.24
N THR A 21 23.11 8.61 -9.45
CA THR A 21 23.55 9.52 -8.38
C THR A 21 22.37 10.31 -7.83
N LYS A 22 22.54 10.84 -6.62
CA LYS A 22 21.56 11.68 -5.94
C LYS A 22 21.23 12.92 -6.76
N GLU A 23 22.25 13.62 -7.24
CA GLU A 23 22.13 14.85 -8.03
C GLU A 23 21.45 14.57 -9.37
N GLY A 24 21.84 13.48 -10.03
CA GLY A 24 21.26 13.09 -11.32
C GLY A 24 19.80 12.65 -11.20
N ALA A 25 19.44 11.95 -10.12
CA ALA A 25 18.06 11.57 -9.85
C ALA A 25 17.19 12.79 -9.52
N VAL A 26 17.68 13.72 -8.69
CA VAL A 26 16.98 14.97 -8.38
C VAL A 26 16.75 15.79 -9.65
N SER A 27 17.77 15.93 -10.50
CA SER A 27 17.66 16.63 -11.78
C SER A 27 16.64 15.97 -12.71
N ALA A 28 16.72 14.65 -12.88
CA ALA A 28 15.81 13.90 -13.75
C ALA A 28 14.36 13.94 -13.28
N LEU A 29 14.11 13.78 -11.97
CA LEU A 29 12.76 13.85 -11.39
C LEU A 29 12.20 15.28 -11.45
N THR A 30 13.03 16.29 -11.20
CA THR A 30 12.63 17.70 -11.33
C THR A 30 12.21 18.00 -12.77
N HIS A 31 13.01 17.56 -13.75
CA HIS A 31 12.69 17.71 -15.16
C HIS A 31 11.40 16.95 -15.51
N PHE A 32 11.27 15.68 -15.11
CA PHE A 32 10.07 14.88 -15.34
C PHE A 32 8.81 15.55 -14.80
N LEU A 33 8.85 16.08 -13.57
CA LEU A 33 7.69 16.72 -12.94
C LEU A 33 7.33 18.06 -13.61
N LYS A 34 8.32 18.87 -13.99
CA LYS A 34 8.11 20.18 -14.63
C LYS A 34 7.82 20.10 -16.13
N ALA A 35 8.23 19.04 -16.81
CA ALA A 35 8.05 18.91 -18.26
C ALA A 35 6.55 18.99 -18.61
N PRO A 36 6.15 19.79 -19.60
CA PRO A 36 4.79 19.73 -20.12
C PRO A 36 4.53 18.32 -20.65
N ALA A 37 3.32 17.82 -20.48
CA ALA A 37 2.93 16.58 -21.12
C ALA A 37 3.09 16.75 -22.63
N GLY A 38 3.87 15.86 -23.25
CA GLY A 38 4.04 15.85 -24.68
C GLY A 38 2.70 15.69 -25.36
N SER A 39 2.61 16.24 -26.56
CA SER A 39 1.44 16.15 -27.44
C SER A 39 1.27 14.74 -27.99
N ALA A 40 1.19 13.71 -27.13
CA ALA A 40 0.57 12.46 -27.51
C ALA A 40 -0.86 12.81 -27.91
N ALA A 41 -1.12 12.82 -29.22
CA ALA A 41 -2.40 13.19 -29.78
C ALA A 41 -3.50 12.39 -29.06
N PRO A 42 -4.55 13.04 -28.54
CA PRO A 42 -5.61 12.32 -27.86
C PRO A 42 -6.23 11.32 -28.84
N LEU A 43 -6.21 10.03 -28.49
CA LEU A 43 -6.90 8.97 -29.24
C LEU A 43 -8.44 9.12 -29.23
N SER A 44 -8.97 10.23 -28.70
CA SER A 44 -10.41 10.53 -28.66
C SER A 44 -10.67 12.03 -28.79
N GLU A 45 -11.58 12.41 -29.68
CA GLU A 45 -12.01 13.80 -29.97
C GLU A 45 -12.67 14.54 -28.78
N HIS A 46 -12.74 13.96 -27.58
CA HIS A 46 -13.51 14.49 -26.45
C HIS A 46 -12.69 15.01 -25.25
N ALA A 47 -11.37 15.19 -25.36
CA ALA A 47 -10.52 15.67 -24.26
C ALA A 47 -10.00 17.10 -24.49
N GLN A 48 -10.88 18.10 -24.40
CA GLN A 48 -10.55 19.53 -24.62
C GLN A 48 -9.97 20.24 -23.37
N GLN A 49 -9.02 19.61 -22.67
CA GLN A 49 -8.19 20.30 -21.68
C GLN A 49 -6.83 19.61 -21.56
N ALA A 50 -5.73 20.35 -21.78
CA ALA A 50 -4.38 19.80 -21.71
C ALA A 50 -4.10 19.32 -20.27
N LYS A 51 -3.98 18.00 -20.09
CA LYS A 51 -3.56 17.42 -18.81
C LYS A 51 -2.10 17.78 -18.59
N THR A 52 -1.76 18.33 -17.42
CA THR A 52 -0.38 18.76 -17.10
C THR A 52 0.18 18.12 -15.84
N LYS A 53 -0.68 17.54 -15.00
CA LYS A 53 -0.31 17.09 -13.65
C LYS A 53 0.07 15.62 -13.61
N THR A 54 0.79 15.28 -12.54
CA THR A 54 1.29 13.93 -12.27
C THR A 54 0.42 13.27 -11.21
N VAL A 55 -0.03 12.04 -11.47
CA VAL A 55 -0.59 11.16 -10.43
C VAL A 55 0.53 10.33 -9.81
N LEU A 56 0.52 10.21 -8.49
CA LEU A 56 1.45 9.33 -7.78
C LEU A 56 0.83 7.96 -7.55
N LEU A 57 1.62 6.91 -7.72
CA LEU A 57 1.28 5.56 -7.26
C LEU A 57 2.29 5.12 -6.21
N THR A 58 1.85 4.94 -4.96
CA THR A 58 2.75 4.60 -3.86
C THR A 58 2.56 3.17 -3.35
N GLY A 59 3.64 2.61 -2.77
CA GLY A 59 3.63 1.31 -2.12
C GLY A 59 4.47 1.31 -0.84
N ALA A 60 4.59 0.14 -0.20
CA ALA A 60 5.13 0.02 1.15
C ALA A 60 6.56 0.58 1.31
N GLY A 61 7.34 0.63 0.23
CA GLY A 61 8.70 1.18 0.23
C GLY A 61 8.76 2.65 0.66
N ILE A 62 7.71 3.45 0.43
CA ILE A 62 7.68 4.86 0.86
C ILE A 62 7.59 5.00 2.39
N SER A 63 7.07 3.99 3.08
CA SER A 63 6.84 4.00 4.53
C SER A 63 7.95 3.29 5.31
N VAL A 64 9.02 2.82 4.63
CA VAL A 64 10.15 2.14 5.30
C VAL A 64 10.86 3.08 6.28
N ALA A 65 11.13 4.32 5.86
CA ALA A 65 11.70 5.36 6.72
C ALA A 65 10.79 5.80 7.89
N SER A 66 9.53 5.36 7.89
CA SER A 66 8.60 5.55 9.03
C SER A 66 8.67 4.40 10.05
N GLY A 67 9.62 3.47 9.89
CA GLY A 67 9.80 2.30 10.74
C GLY A 67 8.90 1.12 10.39
N LEU A 68 8.14 1.20 9.29
CA LEU A 68 7.31 0.09 8.81
C LEU A 68 8.14 -0.85 7.92
N ALA A 69 7.88 -2.15 8.01
CA ALA A 69 8.48 -3.10 7.07
C ALA A 69 7.89 -2.88 5.66
N ASP A 70 8.62 -3.30 4.63
CA ASP A 70 8.05 -3.57 3.31
C ASP A 70 7.85 -5.09 3.10
N TYR A 71 7.28 -5.48 1.96
CA TYR A 71 7.08 -6.90 1.67
C TYR A 71 8.27 -7.59 0.98
N ARG A 72 9.03 -6.87 0.16
CA ARG A 72 9.89 -7.45 -0.90
C ARG A 72 11.28 -6.83 -1.04
N GLY A 73 11.59 -5.79 -0.27
CA GLY A 73 12.93 -5.24 -0.23
C GLY A 73 13.92 -6.23 0.38
N VAL A 74 15.18 -5.82 0.47
CA VAL A 74 16.26 -6.62 1.09
C VAL A 74 15.88 -7.05 2.51
N ASN A 75 15.20 -6.16 3.24
CA ASN A 75 14.69 -6.41 4.58
C ASN A 75 13.18 -6.70 4.63
N GLY A 76 12.56 -7.00 3.49
CA GLY A 76 11.11 -7.20 3.40
C GLY A 76 10.62 -8.53 3.97
N THR A 77 9.33 -8.57 4.32
CA THR A 77 8.70 -9.75 4.96
C THR A 77 8.92 -11.04 4.19
N TYR A 78 8.69 -11.08 2.87
CA TYR A 78 8.84 -12.32 2.08
C TYR A 78 10.31 -12.71 1.87
N THR A 79 11.22 -11.74 1.91
CA THR A 79 12.67 -11.97 1.81
C THR A 79 13.21 -12.58 3.09
N GLN A 80 12.78 -12.04 4.24
CA GLN A 80 13.28 -12.45 5.56
C GLN A 80 12.53 -13.65 6.15
N ASN A 81 11.26 -13.85 5.80
CA ASN A 81 10.44 -14.95 6.27
C ASN A 81 9.77 -15.68 5.09
N LYS A 82 10.48 -16.65 4.52
CA LYS A 82 10.00 -17.43 3.36
C LYS A 82 8.77 -18.30 3.65
N SER A 83 8.50 -18.60 4.92
CA SER A 83 7.31 -19.36 5.34
C SER A 83 6.13 -18.44 5.71
N TYR A 84 6.32 -17.12 5.72
CA TYR A 84 5.24 -16.17 5.97
C TYR A 84 4.15 -16.33 4.92
N ARG A 85 2.91 -16.43 5.40
CA ARG A 85 1.71 -16.48 4.58
C ARG A 85 0.68 -15.51 5.13
N PRO A 86 0.26 -14.48 4.37
CA PRO A 86 -0.83 -13.62 4.76
C PRO A 86 -2.11 -14.43 4.79
N ILE A 87 -3.06 -14.01 5.62
CA ILE A 87 -4.38 -14.62 5.62
C ILE A 87 -5.10 -14.32 4.30
N TYR A 88 -5.72 -15.34 3.70
CA TYR A 88 -6.59 -15.13 2.55
C TYR A 88 -8.01 -14.79 2.97
N TYR A 89 -8.71 -14.01 2.15
CA TYR A 89 -10.07 -13.55 2.46
C TYR A 89 -11.03 -14.71 2.74
N HIS A 90 -11.01 -15.76 1.91
CA HIS A 90 -11.84 -16.95 2.10
C HIS A 90 -11.53 -17.69 3.41
N GLU A 91 -10.27 -17.71 3.85
CA GLU A 91 -9.88 -18.32 5.12
C GLU A 91 -10.40 -17.49 6.30
N PHE A 92 -10.32 -16.16 6.20
CA PHE A 92 -10.82 -15.24 7.23
C PHE A 92 -12.33 -15.37 7.43
N ILE A 93 -13.12 -15.42 6.34
CA ILE A 93 -14.58 -15.52 6.44
C ILE A 93 -15.03 -16.90 6.92
N ALA A 94 -14.36 -17.97 6.48
CA ALA A 94 -14.81 -19.33 6.74
C ALA A 94 -14.45 -19.85 8.14
N SER A 95 -13.33 -19.41 8.73
CA SER A 95 -12.77 -20.06 9.93
C SER A 95 -12.71 -19.12 11.13
N HIS A 96 -13.40 -19.49 12.21
CA HIS A 96 -13.31 -18.83 13.51
C HIS A 96 -11.87 -18.80 14.03
N GLU A 97 -11.17 -19.93 13.97
CA GLU A 97 -9.79 -20.07 14.44
C GLU A 97 -8.80 -19.23 13.62
N SER A 98 -9.01 -19.13 12.31
CA SER A 98 -8.20 -18.25 11.45
C SER A 98 -8.38 -16.78 11.83
N ARG A 99 -9.59 -16.36 12.22
CA ARG A 99 -9.84 -15.01 12.74
C ARG A 99 -9.19 -14.76 14.10
N LYS A 100 -9.21 -15.73 15.02
CA LYS A 100 -8.51 -15.62 16.32
C LYS A 100 -7.02 -15.40 16.10
N ARG A 101 -6.41 -16.22 15.24
CA ARG A 101 -5.00 -16.09 14.86
C ARG A 101 -4.71 -14.73 14.23
N TYR A 102 -5.56 -14.27 13.30
CA TYR A 102 -5.38 -12.95 12.69
C TYR A 102 -5.45 -11.83 13.73
N TRP A 103 -6.49 -11.81 14.56
CA TRP A 103 -6.69 -10.75 15.53
C TRP A 103 -5.65 -10.73 16.65
N ALA A 104 -5.15 -11.89 17.08
CA ALA A 104 -4.04 -11.97 18.04
C ALA A 104 -2.76 -11.34 17.46
N ARG A 105 -2.44 -11.66 16.21
CA ARG A 105 -1.27 -11.13 15.50
C ARG A 105 -1.41 -9.63 15.23
N SER A 106 -2.61 -9.18 14.84
CA SER A 106 -2.93 -7.76 14.66
C SER A 106 -2.92 -6.99 15.98
N PHE A 107 -3.38 -7.59 17.08
CA PHE A 107 -3.38 -6.97 18.41
C PHE A 107 -1.97 -6.58 18.84
N LEU A 108 -1.02 -7.48 18.66
CA LEU A 108 0.38 -7.26 18.98
C LEU A 108 1.01 -6.22 18.05
N GLY A 109 0.79 -6.32 16.74
CA GLY A 109 1.44 -5.43 15.77
C GLY A 109 0.84 -4.03 15.66
N TRP A 110 -0.42 -3.82 16.07
CA TRP A 110 -1.12 -2.52 15.98
C TRP A 110 -0.35 -1.37 16.65
N ARG A 111 0.32 -1.64 17.78
CA ARG A 111 1.08 -0.60 18.49
C ARG A 111 2.24 -0.04 17.68
N GLY A 112 2.92 -0.87 16.88
CA GLY A 112 4.01 -0.41 16.01
C GLY A 112 3.49 0.56 14.96
N LEU A 113 2.43 0.18 14.26
CA LEU A 113 1.79 1.04 13.26
C LEU A 113 1.25 2.35 13.85
N ASN A 114 0.61 2.29 15.03
CA ASN A 114 0.04 3.48 15.67
C ASN A 114 1.12 4.50 16.14
N ARG A 115 2.32 4.01 16.49
CA ARG A 115 3.45 4.89 16.86
C ARG A 115 4.15 5.50 15.65
N SER A 116 4.17 4.81 14.51
CA SER A 116 4.77 5.32 13.28
C SER A 116 4.07 6.58 12.76
N LYS A 117 4.83 7.44 12.08
CA LYS A 117 4.37 8.72 11.54
C LYS A 117 4.83 8.90 10.09
N PRO A 118 4.16 9.77 9.31
CA PRO A 118 4.67 10.14 7.99
C PRO A 118 6.12 10.65 8.08
N ASN A 119 6.91 10.31 7.07
CA ASN A 119 8.32 10.68 6.95
C ASN A 119 8.53 11.80 5.89
N PRO A 120 9.76 12.31 5.67
CA PRO A 120 10.02 13.37 4.71
C PRO A 120 9.49 13.13 3.29
N ALA A 121 9.45 11.88 2.79
CA ALA A 121 8.89 11.57 1.48
C ALA A 121 7.40 11.94 1.38
N HIS A 122 6.64 11.67 2.44
CA HIS A 122 5.21 11.96 2.48
C HIS A 122 4.97 13.47 2.48
N PHE A 123 5.72 14.22 3.30
CA PHE A 123 5.61 15.68 3.33
C PHE A 123 6.03 16.32 2.00
N ALA A 124 7.09 15.81 1.36
CA ALA A 124 7.52 16.26 0.04
C ALA A 124 6.43 16.05 -1.04
N ILE A 125 5.66 14.97 -0.97
CA ILE A 125 4.50 14.76 -1.86
C ILE A 125 3.43 15.83 -1.63
N GLY A 126 3.17 16.21 -0.38
CA GLY A 126 2.28 17.32 -0.04
C GLY A 126 2.75 18.66 -0.62
N ASP A 127 4.06 18.91 -0.56
CA ASP A 127 4.69 20.08 -1.16
C ASP A 127 4.55 20.08 -2.69
N LEU A 128 4.77 18.94 -3.36
CA LEU A 128 4.53 18.80 -4.80
C LEU A 128 3.07 19.04 -5.19
N GLY A 129 2.13 18.66 -4.32
CA GLY A 129 0.71 18.97 -4.47
C GLY A 129 0.44 20.48 -4.36
N THR A 130 1.05 21.14 -3.39
CA THR A 130 0.94 22.60 -3.19
C THR A 130 1.55 23.38 -4.35
N LEU A 131 2.63 22.88 -4.95
CA LEU A 131 3.24 23.42 -6.17
C LEU A 131 2.42 23.15 -7.44
N GLY A 132 1.30 22.43 -7.34
CA GLY A 132 0.40 22.15 -8.47
C GLY A 132 0.91 21.09 -9.45
N LEU A 133 2.00 20.41 -9.12
CA LEU A 133 2.64 19.39 -9.98
C LEU A 133 2.03 18.00 -9.80
N VAL A 134 1.45 17.75 -8.62
CA VAL A 134 0.73 16.52 -8.27
C VAL A 134 -0.71 16.86 -7.89
N ASP A 135 -1.69 16.11 -8.36
CA ASP A 135 -3.10 16.31 -8.00
C ASP A 135 -3.74 15.13 -7.27
N ASN A 136 -3.21 13.93 -7.46
CA ASN A 136 -3.75 12.70 -6.90
C ASN A 136 -2.64 11.76 -6.43
N VAL A 137 -2.95 11.02 -5.37
CA VAL A 137 -2.15 9.89 -4.89
C VAL A 137 -3.03 8.64 -4.91
N VAL A 138 -2.58 7.57 -5.55
CA VAL A 138 -3.15 6.24 -5.42
C VAL A 138 -2.16 5.41 -4.60
N THR A 139 -2.53 5.05 -3.38
CA THR A 139 -1.64 4.28 -2.49
C THR A 139 -2.10 2.85 -2.32
N GLN A 140 -1.15 1.92 -2.34
CA GLN A 140 -1.37 0.54 -1.90
C GLN A 140 -1.27 0.38 -0.38
N ASN A 141 -0.75 1.39 0.32
CA ASN A 141 -0.52 1.30 1.75
C ASN A 141 -1.83 1.42 2.50
N VAL A 142 -1.86 0.79 3.67
CA VAL A 142 -3.01 0.78 4.59
C VAL A 142 -2.71 1.56 5.87
N ASP A 143 -1.59 2.31 5.89
CA ASP A 143 -1.06 3.08 7.02
C ASP A 143 -1.72 4.46 7.21
N SER A 144 -2.43 4.97 6.19
CA SER A 144 -3.07 6.29 6.17
C SER A 144 -2.12 7.50 6.21
N PHE A 145 -0.80 7.33 5.99
CA PHE A 145 0.18 8.40 6.18
C PHE A 145 0.03 9.55 5.19
N HIS A 146 -0.43 9.28 3.97
CA HIS A 146 -0.75 10.31 2.99
C HIS A 146 -1.82 11.29 3.51
N GLY A 147 -2.92 10.78 4.08
CA GLY A 147 -3.97 11.61 4.65
C GLY A 147 -3.51 12.43 5.85
N LEU A 148 -2.55 11.92 6.63
CA LEU A 148 -1.96 12.64 7.76
C LEU A 148 -0.96 13.72 7.32
N ALA A 149 -0.13 13.44 6.30
CA ALA A 149 0.90 14.36 5.83
C ALA A 149 0.34 15.50 4.97
N HIS A 150 -0.69 15.22 4.16
CA HIS A 150 -1.23 16.16 3.19
C HIS A 150 -2.75 15.96 2.98
N PRO A 151 -3.59 16.32 3.97
CA PRO A 151 -5.03 16.05 3.95
C PRO A 151 -5.80 16.72 2.81
N LYS A 152 -5.22 17.75 2.16
CA LYS A 152 -5.84 18.47 1.03
C LYS A 152 -5.60 17.78 -0.32
N LEU A 153 -4.59 16.91 -0.42
CA LEU A 153 -4.27 16.22 -1.66
C LEU A 153 -5.12 14.95 -1.77
N LYS A 154 -5.87 14.82 -2.87
CA LYS A 154 -6.79 13.69 -3.08
C LYS A 154 -6.01 12.38 -3.05
N THR A 155 -6.40 11.49 -2.14
CA THR A 155 -5.75 10.19 -1.93
C THR A 155 -6.76 9.05 -2.08
N VAL A 156 -6.46 8.09 -2.94
CA VAL A 156 -7.20 6.83 -3.10
C VAL A 156 -6.42 5.72 -2.41
N GLU A 157 -7.00 5.16 -1.34
CA GLU A 157 -6.44 4.03 -0.58
C GLU A 157 -6.87 2.72 -1.23
N LEU A 158 -6.11 2.27 -2.23
CA LEU A 158 -6.47 1.17 -3.13
C LEU A 158 -6.75 -0.14 -2.39
N HIS A 159 -6.02 -0.39 -1.29
CA HIS A 159 -6.16 -1.59 -0.47
C HIS A 159 -6.84 -1.31 0.88
N GLY A 160 -7.57 -0.20 0.99
CA GLY A 160 -8.23 0.22 2.23
C GLY A 160 -7.25 0.76 3.26
N PHE A 161 -7.60 0.65 4.54
CA PHE A 161 -6.86 1.27 5.64
C PHE A 161 -7.05 0.53 6.97
N LEU A 162 -6.05 0.58 7.84
CA LEU A 162 -6.07 -0.09 9.14
C LEU A 162 -6.71 0.72 10.26
N ARG A 163 -6.91 2.04 10.08
CA ARG A 163 -7.54 2.92 11.08
C ARG A 163 -8.99 2.56 11.43
N ALA A 164 -9.62 1.67 10.66
CA ALA A 164 -10.96 1.17 10.95
C ALA A 164 -11.13 -0.31 10.62
N LEU A 165 -12.18 -0.89 11.21
CA LEU A 165 -12.76 -2.16 10.85
C LEU A 165 -14.00 -1.93 9.99
N VAL A 166 -14.40 -2.96 9.26
CA VAL A 166 -15.67 -3.05 8.55
C VAL A 166 -16.42 -4.31 8.98
N CYS A 167 -17.71 -4.17 9.29
CA CYS A 167 -18.57 -5.34 9.47
C CYS A 167 -18.92 -5.96 8.11
N LEU A 168 -18.73 -7.27 7.97
CA LEU A 168 -19.04 -7.97 6.73
C LEU A 168 -20.55 -8.07 6.44
N SER A 169 -21.41 -7.90 7.45
CA SER A 169 -22.86 -7.96 7.29
C SER A 169 -23.49 -6.60 7.08
N CYS A 170 -23.28 -5.64 8.00
CA CYS A 170 -23.93 -4.32 7.93
C CYS A 170 -23.06 -3.23 7.29
N ARG A 171 -21.82 -3.54 6.88
CA ARG A 171 -20.85 -2.63 6.23
C ARG A 171 -20.47 -1.39 7.03
N ARG A 172 -20.91 -1.28 8.29
CA ARG A 172 -20.56 -0.17 9.17
C ARG A 172 -19.07 -0.21 9.52
N LEU A 173 -18.44 0.95 9.44
CA LEU A 173 -17.08 1.16 9.89
C LEU A 173 -17.03 1.31 11.41
N MET A 174 -15.96 0.81 12.01
CA MET A 174 -15.68 0.97 13.43
C MET A 174 -14.24 1.40 13.63
N ASP A 175 -14.01 2.29 14.60
CA ASP A 175 -12.66 2.77 14.90
C ASP A 175 -11.76 1.62 15.41
N ARG A 176 -10.51 1.58 14.90
CA ARG A 176 -9.56 0.52 15.23
C ARG A 176 -9.00 0.63 16.65
N ASP A 177 -8.87 1.83 17.20
CA ASP A 177 -8.39 2.04 18.57
C ASP A 177 -9.45 1.63 19.59
N VAL A 178 -10.73 1.94 19.33
CA VAL A 178 -11.85 1.43 20.15
C VAL A 178 -11.86 -0.10 20.15
N PHE A 179 -11.68 -0.72 18.98
CA PHE A 179 -11.58 -2.18 18.89
C PHE A 179 -10.33 -2.73 19.58
N GLN A 180 -9.20 -2.03 19.52
CA GLN A 180 -7.97 -2.44 20.21
C GLN A 180 -8.16 -2.49 21.73
N GLN A 181 -8.83 -1.48 22.29
CA GLN A 181 -9.18 -1.45 23.72
C GLN A 181 -10.03 -2.65 24.07
N ARG A 182 -11.06 -2.95 23.26
CA ARG A 182 -11.90 -4.12 23.49
C ARG A 182 -11.15 -5.45 23.39
N LEU A 183 -10.20 -5.58 22.47
CA LEU A 183 -9.33 -6.75 22.41
C LEU A 183 -8.49 -6.90 23.68
N ALA A 184 -7.95 -5.81 24.25
CA ALA A 184 -7.18 -5.87 25.48
C ALA A 184 -8.03 -6.31 26.67
N GLU A 185 -9.25 -5.76 26.80
CA GLU A 185 -10.21 -6.12 27.86
C GLU A 185 -10.60 -7.61 27.80
N LEU A 186 -10.85 -8.14 26.60
CA LEU A 186 -11.21 -9.54 26.40
C LEU A 186 -10.02 -10.50 26.60
N ASN A 187 -8.78 -10.00 26.56
CA ASN A 187 -7.57 -10.81 26.61
C ASN A 187 -6.52 -10.24 27.61
N PRO A 188 -6.80 -10.21 28.93
CA PRO A 188 -5.88 -9.62 29.90
C PRO A 188 -4.45 -10.19 29.86
N ALA A 189 -4.30 -11.51 29.72
CA ALA A 189 -3.00 -12.16 29.62
C ALA A 189 -2.20 -11.74 28.37
N TRP A 190 -2.87 -11.56 27.23
CA TRP A 190 -2.22 -11.05 26.01
C TRP A 190 -1.85 -9.57 26.14
N ALA A 191 -2.67 -8.78 26.84
CA ALA A 191 -2.39 -7.38 27.12
C ALA A 191 -1.17 -7.22 28.03
N GLU A 192 -1.07 -8.03 29.09
CA GLU A 192 0.08 -8.09 29.98
C GLU A 192 1.35 -8.51 29.21
N PHE A 193 1.26 -9.56 28.40
CA PHE A 193 2.38 -9.99 27.55
C PHE A 193 2.87 -8.87 26.62
N LEU A 194 1.94 -8.12 26.00
CA LEU A 194 2.30 -6.97 25.16
C LEU A 194 2.99 -5.86 25.97
N GLN A 195 2.56 -5.60 27.20
CA GLN A 195 3.22 -4.63 28.09
C GLN A 195 4.64 -5.06 28.46
N GLN A 196 4.85 -6.35 28.77
CA GLN A 196 6.18 -6.89 29.05
C GLN A 196 7.11 -6.80 27.83
N LEU A 197 6.59 -7.10 26.63
CA LEU A 197 7.33 -6.93 25.37
C LEU A 197 7.73 -5.46 25.16
N LEU A 198 6.83 -4.51 25.42
CA LEU A 198 7.13 -3.08 25.33
C LEU A 198 8.17 -2.65 26.36
N ALA A 199 8.02 -3.05 27.62
CA ALA A 199 8.92 -2.68 28.71
C ALA A 199 10.36 -3.20 28.51
N SER A 200 10.51 -4.33 27.82
CA SER A 200 11.84 -4.87 27.47
C SER A 200 12.54 -4.11 26.33
N GLY A 201 11.88 -3.13 25.71
CA GLY A 201 12.42 -2.41 24.56
C GLY A 201 12.47 -3.24 23.27
N ALA A 202 11.83 -4.42 23.25
CA ALA A 202 11.80 -5.31 22.09
C ALA A 202 11.23 -4.64 20.82
N LEU A 203 10.49 -3.55 21.00
CA LEU A 203 9.86 -2.75 19.95
C LEU A 203 10.59 -1.44 19.62
N ASP A 204 11.55 -1.02 20.44
CA ASP A 204 12.24 0.27 20.30
C ASP A 204 13.69 0.13 19.77
N THR A 205 14.21 -1.09 19.59
CA THR A 205 15.55 -1.29 19.03
C THR A 205 15.54 -1.20 17.50
N GLU A 206 16.32 -0.29 16.91
CA GLU A 206 16.58 -0.26 15.46
C GLU A 206 17.51 -1.39 15.00
N ASN A 207 18.12 -2.12 15.94
CA ASN A 207 19.07 -3.18 15.68
C ASN A 207 18.39 -4.46 15.11
N PRO A 208 18.62 -4.82 13.83
CA PRO A 208 17.98 -5.97 13.19
C PRO A 208 18.38 -7.33 13.77
N VAL A 209 19.46 -7.39 14.57
CA VAL A 209 19.97 -8.59 15.25
C VAL A 209 19.25 -8.81 16.59
N GLU A 210 18.99 -7.75 17.36
CA GLU A 210 18.17 -7.83 18.58
C GLU A 210 16.70 -8.12 18.27
N ARG A 211 16.14 -7.50 17.22
CA ARG A 211 14.80 -7.86 16.70
C ARG A 211 14.71 -9.34 16.30
N ARG A 212 15.80 -9.92 15.79
CA ARG A 212 15.87 -11.36 15.45
C ARG A 212 15.94 -12.25 16.69
N ARG A 213 16.65 -11.83 17.75
CA ARG A 213 16.71 -12.55 19.03
C ARG A 213 15.39 -12.56 19.77
N LEU A 214 14.61 -11.48 19.68
CA LEU A 214 13.33 -11.32 20.40
C LEU A 214 12.10 -11.81 19.61
N GLY A 215 12.27 -12.18 18.34
CA GLY A 215 11.24 -12.85 17.53
C GLY A 215 10.03 -11.98 17.13
N PHE A 216 10.01 -10.70 17.49
CA PHE A 216 8.88 -9.81 17.24
C PHE A 216 9.16 -8.89 16.05
N ARG A 217 8.37 -9.02 14.97
CA ARG A 217 8.42 -8.14 13.79
C ARG A 217 7.02 -7.82 13.32
N THR A 218 6.75 -6.55 13.07
CA THR A 218 5.51 -6.07 12.46
C THR A 218 5.64 -6.06 10.95
N ASN A 219 4.64 -6.62 10.27
CA ASN A 219 4.54 -6.61 8.82
C ASN A 219 3.91 -5.29 8.31
N PRO A 220 3.94 -5.02 7.00
CA PRO A 220 3.42 -3.76 6.44
C PRO A 220 1.92 -3.55 6.68
N ASP A 221 1.16 -4.62 6.92
CA ASP A 221 -0.26 -4.61 7.31
C ASP A 221 -0.47 -4.59 8.84
N GLY A 222 0.60 -4.34 9.61
CA GLY A 222 0.56 -4.17 11.06
C GLY A 222 0.34 -5.46 11.85
N ASP A 223 0.44 -6.64 11.26
CA ASP A 223 0.41 -7.91 12.01
C ASP A 223 1.81 -8.31 12.52
N ALA A 224 1.88 -9.04 13.64
CA ALA A 224 3.12 -9.61 14.18
C ALA A 224 2.95 -11.10 14.46
N ASP A 225 3.99 -11.92 14.32
CA ASP A 225 3.94 -13.36 14.61
C ASP A 225 4.69 -13.69 15.90
N VAL A 226 4.14 -14.58 16.72
CA VAL A 226 4.76 -15.10 17.94
C VAL A 226 4.77 -16.63 17.85
N PRO A 227 5.94 -17.25 17.63
CA PRO A 227 6.05 -18.71 17.54
C PRO A 227 5.52 -19.42 18.79
N GLY A 228 4.70 -20.45 18.60
CA GLY A 228 4.15 -21.26 19.69
C GLY A 228 3.07 -20.58 20.53
N ALA A 229 2.65 -19.35 20.19
CA ALA A 229 1.64 -18.65 20.96
C ALA A 229 0.27 -19.36 20.88
N PRO A 230 -0.48 -19.46 21.99
CA PRO A 230 -1.74 -20.17 22.06
C PRO A 230 -2.87 -19.35 21.43
N TYR A 231 -2.82 -19.11 20.12
CA TYR A 231 -3.79 -18.27 19.40
C TYR A 231 -5.26 -18.70 19.58
N TYR A 232 -5.49 -19.98 19.87
CA TYR A 232 -6.80 -20.54 20.18
C TYR A 232 -7.41 -20.01 21.49
N THR A 233 -6.66 -19.33 22.35
CA THR A 233 -7.22 -18.66 23.54
C THR A 233 -7.70 -17.25 23.25
N PHE A 234 -7.32 -16.68 22.10
CA PHE A 234 -7.58 -15.28 21.80
C PHE A 234 -9.07 -15.05 21.49
N ARG A 235 -9.68 -14.09 22.18
CA ARG A 235 -11.08 -13.67 22.04
C ARG A 235 -11.18 -12.37 21.26
N TYR A 236 -12.22 -12.19 20.46
CA TYR A 236 -12.48 -10.95 19.73
C TYR A 236 -13.98 -10.63 19.71
N PRO A 237 -14.38 -9.35 19.74
CA PRO A 237 -15.79 -8.98 19.81
C PRO A 237 -16.46 -9.12 18.44
N ALA A 238 -17.77 -9.37 18.46
CA ALA A 238 -18.61 -9.27 17.27
C ALA A 238 -19.03 -7.83 16.97
N CYS A 239 -19.71 -7.59 15.85
CA CYS A 239 -20.25 -6.28 15.52
C CYS A 239 -21.37 -5.87 16.51
N PRO A 240 -21.18 -4.80 17.31
CA PRO A 240 -22.18 -4.36 18.29
C PRO A 240 -23.46 -3.81 17.65
N HIS A 241 -23.41 -3.45 16.35
CA HIS A 241 -24.61 -3.09 15.61
C HIS A 241 -25.42 -4.33 15.24
N CYS A 242 -24.78 -5.36 14.68
CA CYS A 242 -25.49 -6.60 14.30
C CYS A 242 -26.00 -7.36 15.53
N LEU A 243 -25.31 -7.27 16.67
CA LEU A 243 -25.81 -7.80 17.94
C LEU A 243 -27.15 -7.17 18.35
N ARG A 244 -27.24 -5.83 18.30
CA ARG A 244 -28.46 -5.10 18.70
C ARG A 244 -29.55 -5.12 17.63
N ARG A 245 -29.15 -5.13 16.36
CA ARG A 245 -30.02 -5.07 15.19
C ARG A 245 -29.52 -6.08 14.16
N PRO A 246 -29.88 -7.37 14.32
CA PRO A 246 -29.44 -8.39 13.40
C PRO A 246 -29.95 -8.12 11.97
N PRO A 247 -29.12 -8.33 10.95
CA PRO A 247 -29.50 -8.09 9.56
C PRO A 247 -30.51 -9.14 9.07
N ILE A 248 -31.25 -8.81 8.02
CA ILE A 248 -32.07 -9.77 7.28
C ILE A 248 -31.18 -10.49 6.27
N LEU A 249 -31.21 -11.82 6.28
CA LEU A 249 -30.46 -12.69 5.37
C LEU A 249 -31.15 -12.79 4.01
N LYS A 250 -30.45 -13.38 3.03
CA LYS A 250 -30.96 -13.51 1.65
C LYS A 250 -32.25 -14.32 1.54
N ASP A 251 -32.46 -15.24 2.47
CA ASP A 251 -33.67 -16.07 2.57
C ASP A 251 -34.82 -15.38 3.34
N GLY A 252 -34.63 -14.11 3.75
CA GLY A 252 -35.62 -13.35 4.52
C GLY A 252 -35.59 -13.60 6.03
N SER A 253 -34.80 -14.55 6.51
CA SER A 253 -34.64 -14.81 7.95
C SER A 253 -33.82 -13.73 8.64
N LYS A 254 -33.96 -13.59 9.97
CA LYS A 254 -33.08 -12.72 10.76
C LYS A 254 -31.78 -13.45 11.05
N GLY A 255 -30.65 -12.82 10.74
CA GLY A 255 -29.34 -13.31 11.15
C GLY A 255 -29.20 -13.38 12.67
N HIS A 256 -28.24 -14.16 13.15
CA HIS A 256 -27.94 -14.30 14.56
C HIS A 256 -26.45 -14.10 14.82
N VAL A 257 -26.11 -13.55 15.98
CA VAL A 257 -24.73 -13.24 16.36
C VAL A 257 -24.47 -13.88 17.72
N ASP A 258 -23.84 -15.06 17.71
CA ASP A 258 -23.45 -15.82 18.90
C ASP A 258 -22.27 -15.17 19.62
N VAL A 259 -22.49 -14.74 20.87
CA VAL A 259 -21.44 -14.20 21.72
C VAL A 259 -21.54 -14.75 23.14
N ASP A 260 -20.42 -14.80 23.84
CA ASP A 260 -20.41 -15.07 25.28
C ASP A 260 -20.86 -13.84 26.10
N VAL A 261 -20.83 -13.97 27.43
CA VAL A 261 -21.27 -12.94 28.37
C VAL A 261 -20.49 -11.63 28.25
N ASP A 262 -19.26 -11.68 27.74
CA ASP A 262 -18.45 -10.50 27.48
C ASP A 262 -18.60 -10.03 26.02
N GLY A 263 -19.55 -10.54 25.25
CA GLY A 263 -19.74 -10.12 23.86
C GLY A 263 -18.62 -10.57 22.91
N ALA A 264 -17.76 -11.51 23.32
CA ALA A 264 -16.78 -12.10 22.42
C ALA A 264 -17.44 -13.16 21.54
N TRP A 265 -17.01 -13.24 20.30
CA TRP A 265 -17.56 -14.14 19.30
C TRP A 265 -17.36 -15.60 19.69
N THR A 266 -18.43 -16.38 19.67
CA THR A 266 -18.40 -17.83 19.92
C THR A 266 -18.80 -18.60 18.66
N SER A 267 -18.28 -19.81 18.52
CA SER A 267 -18.85 -20.78 17.57
C SER A 267 -20.10 -21.38 18.20
N SER A 268 -21.24 -21.33 17.49
CA SER A 268 -22.53 -21.81 17.99
C SER A 268 -22.40 -23.21 18.63
N PRO A 269 -22.87 -23.41 19.88
CA PRO A 269 -22.73 -24.68 20.61
C PRO A 269 -23.72 -25.77 20.17
N SER A 270 -24.74 -25.44 19.38
CA SER A 270 -25.75 -26.38 18.89
C SER A 270 -25.60 -26.58 17.39
N GLY A 271 -25.63 -27.82 16.91
CA GLY A 271 -25.58 -28.21 15.49
C GLY A 271 -26.71 -27.68 14.58
N SER A 272 -27.34 -26.56 14.93
CA SER A 272 -28.02 -25.68 13.98
C SER A 272 -27.01 -25.08 13.01
N ALA A 273 -27.34 -25.07 11.71
CA ALA A 273 -26.52 -24.41 10.70
C ALA A 273 -26.22 -22.98 11.17
N PRO A 274 -24.95 -22.57 11.30
CA PRO A 274 -24.63 -21.22 11.72
C PRO A 274 -25.31 -20.24 10.76
N SER A 275 -25.91 -19.16 11.26
CA SER A 275 -26.16 -18.02 10.38
C SER A 275 -24.79 -17.51 9.93
N GLU A 276 -24.35 -17.99 8.77
CA GLU A 276 -22.98 -17.94 8.28
C GLU A 276 -22.40 -16.52 8.42
N GLY A 277 -21.49 -16.34 9.39
CA GLY A 277 -20.64 -15.16 9.46
C GLY A 277 -21.32 -13.82 9.71
N VAL A 278 -22.52 -13.79 10.30
CA VAL A 278 -23.18 -12.54 10.67
C VAL A 278 -22.39 -11.82 11.78
N GLY A 279 -22.22 -10.50 11.65
CA GLY A 279 -21.54 -9.70 12.65
C GLY A 279 -20.02 -9.85 12.69
N ILE A 280 -19.40 -10.57 11.73
CA ILE A 280 -17.95 -10.63 11.61
C ILE A 280 -17.39 -9.23 11.34
N LEU A 281 -16.42 -8.83 12.17
CA LEU A 281 -15.59 -7.65 11.97
C LEU A 281 -14.29 -8.07 11.27
N LYS A 282 -13.92 -7.31 10.23
CA LYS A 282 -12.66 -7.44 9.50
C LYS A 282 -11.93 -6.10 9.56
N PRO A 283 -10.59 -6.03 9.59
CA PRO A 283 -9.89 -4.78 9.26
C PRO A 283 -10.39 -4.24 7.92
N ASN A 284 -10.50 -2.92 7.77
CA ASN A 284 -10.95 -2.31 6.51
C ASN A 284 -9.84 -2.28 5.45
N VAL A 285 -9.16 -3.42 5.25
CA VAL A 285 -8.10 -3.63 4.26
C VAL A 285 -8.52 -4.70 3.27
N ILE A 286 -8.01 -4.65 2.05
CA ILE A 286 -8.28 -5.66 1.02
C ILE A 286 -7.34 -6.84 1.23
N MET A 287 -7.89 -7.98 1.64
CA MET A 287 -7.12 -9.22 1.81
C MET A 287 -6.83 -9.88 0.46
N PHE A 288 -5.83 -10.77 0.42
CA PHE A 288 -5.59 -11.58 -0.77
C PHE A 288 -6.81 -12.45 -1.11
N GLY A 289 -7.26 -12.35 -2.35
CA GLY A 289 -8.49 -13.00 -2.84
C GLY A 289 -9.78 -12.19 -2.61
N GLU A 290 -9.71 -11.03 -1.95
CA GLU A 290 -10.81 -10.07 -1.85
C GLU A 290 -10.80 -9.14 -3.06
N SER A 291 -11.99 -8.77 -3.55
CA SER A 291 -12.12 -7.77 -4.61
C SER A 291 -12.02 -6.36 -4.03
N ILE A 292 -11.33 -5.47 -4.74
CA ILE A 292 -11.34 -4.04 -4.43
C ILE A 292 -12.77 -3.51 -4.70
N PRO A 293 -13.35 -2.69 -3.81
CA PRO A 293 -14.64 -2.05 -4.03
C PRO A 293 -14.71 -1.30 -5.36
N ALA A 294 -15.88 -1.33 -6.01
CA ALA A 294 -16.05 -0.79 -7.36
C ALA A 294 -15.80 0.73 -7.41
N ASP A 295 -16.29 1.47 -6.41
CA ASP A 295 -16.04 2.90 -6.22
C ASP A 295 -14.56 3.23 -6.07
N VAL A 296 -13.81 2.45 -5.29
CA VAL A 296 -12.35 2.62 -5.12
C VAL A 296 -11.62 2.30 -6.43
N LYS A 297 -12.04 1.26 -7.15
CA LYS A 297 -11.49 0.91 -8.46
C LYS A 297 -11.69 2.04 -9.47
N THR A 298 -12.91 2.56 -9.57
CA THR A 298 -13.28 3.67 -10.44
C THR A 298 -12.49 4.92 -10.08
N ALA A 299 -12.42 5.30 -8.79
CA ALA A 299 -11.67 6.47 -8.35
C ALA A 299 -10.16 6.37 -8.67
N ALA A 300 -9.58 5.17 -8.56
CA ALA A 300 -8.18 4.94 -8.96
C ALA A 300 -7.98 5.05 -10.47
N GLU A 301 -8.91 4.53 -11.27
CA GLU A 301 -8.87 4.64 -12.75
C GLU A 301 -9.05 6.10 -13.20
N GLU A 302 -10.00 6.83 -12.62
CA GLU A 302 -10.20 8.26 -12.86
C GLU A 302 -8.96 9.09 -12.52
N ALA A 303 -8.26 8.77 -11.43
CA ALA A 303 -7.02 9.46 -11.06
C ALA A 303 -5.90 9.26 -12.10
N ILE A 304 -5.84 8.08 -12.74
CA ILE A 304 -4.93 7.86 -13.88
C ILE A 304 -5.43 8.64 -15.10
N ASP A 305 -6.71 8.51 -15.42
CA ASP A 305 -7.31 9.11 -16.60
C ASP A 305 -7.31 10.63 -16.57
N SER A 306 -7.27 11.27 -15.42
CA SER A 306 -7.17 12.74 -15.31
C SER A 306 -5.74 13.27 -15.40
N ALA A 307 -4.73 12.40 -15.28
CA ALA A 307 -3.33 12.80 -15.23
C ALA A 307 -2.64 12.71 -16.59
N ALA A 308 -1.52 13.40 -16.72
CA ALA A 308 -0.68 13.38 -17.91
C ALA A 308 0.54 12.47 -17.74
N LYS A 309 0.97 12.31 -16.49
CA LYS A 309 2.15 11.54 -16.08
C LYS A 309 1.81 10.72 -14.84
N ILE A 310 2.45 9.58 -14.69
CA ILE A 310 2.41 8.77 -13.47
C ILE A 310 3.81 8.66 -12.89
N LEU A 311 3.94 8.85 -11.57
CA LEU A 311 5.18 8.58 -10.84
C LEU A 311 4.95 7.51 -9.77
N VAL A 312 5.58 6.35 -9.94
CA VAL A 312 5.56 5.24 -8.99
C VAL A 312 6.61 5.48 -7.91
N VAL A 313 6.23 5.43 -6.64
CA VAL A 313 7.14 5.66 -5.50
C VAL A 313 7.08 4.49 -4.51
N GLY A 314 8.22 3.84 -4.28
CA GLY A 314 8.33 2.79 -3.27
C GLY A 314 7.46 1.55 -3.54
N SER A 315 7.19 1.23 -4.81
CA SER A 315 6.45 0.01 -5.17
C SER A 315 7.20 -0.85 -6.17
N SER A 316 7.23 -2.15 -5.88
CA SER A 316 7.66 -3.19 -6.82
C SER A 316 6.61 -3.55 -7.87
N LEU A 317 5.38 -3.03 -7.76
CA LEU A 317 4.24 -3.38 -8.61
C LEU A 317 3.97 -4.89 -8.74
N ALA A 318 4.39 -5.68 -7.76
CA ALA A 318 4.21 -7.13 -7.78
C ALA A 318 2.72 -7.54 -7.84
N THR A 319 1.85 -6.77 -7.18
CA THR A 319 0.40 -6.99 -7.17
C THR A 319 -0.24 -6.46 -8.45
N TYR A 320 -1.16 -7.24 -9.03
CA TYR A 320 -1.83 -6.84 -10.28
C TYR A 320 -2.72 -5.59 -10.10
N SER A 321 -3.26 -5.38 -8.89
CA SER A 321 -4.14 -4.25 -8.58
C SER A 321 -3.50 -2.89 -8.84
N ALA A 322 -2.20 -2.74 -8.55
CA ALA A 322 -1.43 -1.54 -8.85
C ALA A 322 -0.77 -1.60 -10.24
N TRP A 323 -0.19 -2.75 -10.63
CA TRP A 323 0.47 -2.90 -11.93
C TRP A 323 -0.45 -2.55 -13.11
N ARG A 324 -1.74 -2.93 -13.04
CA ARG A 324 -2.73 -2.63 -14.09
C ARG A 324 -2.96 -1.13 -14.30
N LEU A 325 -2.75 -0.30 -13.26
CA LEU A 325 -2.91 1.15 -13.34
C LEU A 325 -1.74 1.78 -14.10
N VAL A 326 -0.52 1.29 -13.85
CA VAL A 326 0.68 1.71 -14.61
C VAL A 326 0.60 1.22 -16.07
N LYS A 327 0.11 -0.01 -16.29
CA LYS A 327 -0.17 -0.51 -17.65
C LYS A 327 -1.18 0.38 -18.37
N ARG A 328 -2.28 0.77 -17.71
CA ARG A 328 -3.27 1.69 -18.28
C ARG A 328 -2.65 3.03 -18.65
N ALA A 329 -1.83 3.61 -17.76
CA ALA A 329 -1.11 4.85 -18.04
C ALA A 329 -0.19 4.72 -19.26
N HIS A 330 0.54 3.62 -19.35
CA HIS A 330 1.39 3.30 -20.50
C HIS A 330 0.60 3.19 -21.81
N GLU A 331 -0.54 2.48 -21.80
CA GLU A 331 -1.43 2.34 -22.97
C GLU A 331 -2.06 3.67 -23.40
N GLN A 332 -2.11 4.67 -22.52
CA GLN A 332 -2.54 6.04 -22.82
C GLN A 332 -1.40 6.94 -23.30
N GLY A 333 -0.17 6.43 -23.37
CA GLY A 333 1.00 7.23 -23.74
C GLY A 333 1.41 8.27 -22.68
N MET A 334 1.04 8.06 -21.41
CA MET A 334 1.45 8.95 -20.32
C MET A 334 2.96 8.84 -20.05
N GLY A 335 3.57 9.94 -19.59
CA GLY A 335 4.94 9.88 -19.08
C GLY A 335 5.02 9.02 -17.81
N ILE A 336 6.02 8.14 -17.73
CA ILE A 336 6.18 7.16 -16.65
C ILE A 336 7.47 7.41 -15.88
N GLY A 337 7.30 7.76 -14.60
CA GLY A 337 8.36 7.88 -13.62
C GLY A 337 8.32 6.74 -12.60
N ILE A 338 9.48 6.30 -12.11
CA ILE A 338 9.59 5.35 -11.02
C ILE A 338 10.78 5.73 -10.11
N LEU A 339 10.48 6.01 -8.84
CA LEU A 339 11.43 6.15 -7.74
C LEU A 339 11.23 4.98 -6.77
N ASN A 340 12.02 3.92 -6.94
CA ASN A 340 11.88 2.71 -6.14
C ASN A 340 13.23 2.02 -5.92
N MET A 341 13.51 1.68 -4.67
CA MET A 341 14.64 0.84 -4.31
C MET A 341 14.40 -0.59 -4.80
N GLY A 342 15.31 -1.12 -5.62
CA GLY A 342 15.22 -2.46 -6.19
C GLY A 342 14.27 -2.56 -7.40
N GLY A 343 14.12 -3.78 -7.91
CA GLY A 343 13.39 -4.06 -9.16
C GLY A 343 11.89 -3.82 -9.10
N VAL A 344 11.31 -3.51 -10.26
CA VAL A 344 9.86 -3.40 -10.45
C VAL A 344 9.36 -4.48 -11.41
N ARG A 345 8.19 -5.05 -11.12
CA ARG A 345 7.58 -6.13 -11.92
C ARG A 345 7.38 -5.66 -13.35
N LYS A 346 8.03 -6.37 -14.27
CA LYS A 346 7.88 -6.18 -15.71
C LYS A 346 8.11 -4.72 -16.14
N GLU A 347 9.07 -4.02 -15.52
CA GLU A 347 9.33 -2.62 -15.86
C GLU A 347 9.89 -2.44 -17.27
N GLU A 348 10.43 -3.51 -17.87
CA GLU A 348 10.76 -3.56 -19.30
C GLU A 348 9.54 -3.38 -20.21
N VAL A 349 8.30 -3.63 -19.75
CA VAL A 349 7.11 -3.30 -20.54
C VAL A 349 6.93 -1.78 -20.65
N PHE A 350 7.34 -1.03 -19.62
CA PHE A 350 7.16 0.41 -19.58
C PHE A 350 8.32 1.17 -20.26
N PHE A 351 9.49 0.54 -20.34
CA PHE A 351 10.72 1.17 -20.84
C PHE A 351 11.36 0.45 -22.04
N GLY A 352 10.97 -0.79 -22.34
CA GLY A 352 11.72 -1.71 -23.20
C GLY A 352 11.62 -1.42 -24.70
N GLU A 353 10.49 -0.91 -25.19
CA GLU A 353 10.38 -0.43 -26.59
C GLU A 353 11.22 0.83 -26.86
N LEU A 354 11.78 1.43 -25.80
CA LEU A 354 12.46 2.71 -25.79
C LEU A 354 13.97 2.55 -25.54
N LEU A 355 14.42 1.35 -25.18
CA LEU A 355 15.85 1.02 -25.20
C LEU A 355 16.24 0.83 -26.67
N PRO A 356 17.28 1.49 -27.18
CA PRO A 356 17.75 1.22 -28.52
C PRO A 356 18.12 -0.27 -28.56
N GLU A 357 17.37 -1.06 -29.33
CA GLU A 357 17.92 -2.29 -29.85
C GLU A 357 19.28 -1.94 -30.47
N ARG A 358 20.26 -2.82 -30.29
CA ARG A 358 21.49 -2.83 -31.07
C ARG A 358 21.17 -3.16 -32.53
N HIS A 359 20.23 -2.45 -33.16
CA HIS A 359 20.01 -2.51 -34.58
C HIS A 359 21.17 -1.80 -35.26
N HIS A 360 22.12 -2.62 -35.70
CA HIS A 360 23.06 -2.27 -36.78
C HIS A 360 22.27 -2.04 -38.08
N GLY A 361 21.48 -0.97 -38.12
CA GLY A 361 20.70 -0.57 -39.29
C GLY A 361 20.80 0.94 -39.47
N ARG A 362 21.56 1.36 -40.48
CA ARG A 362 21.58 2.75 -40.96
C ARG A 362 20.15 3.14 -41.38
N GLY A 363 19.50 4.05 -40.65
CA GLY A 363 18.18 4.58 -41.03
C GLY A 363 17.87 5.92 -40.37
N SER A 364 17.75 6.95 -41.21
CA SER A 364 17.10 8.28 -41.06
C SER A 364 17.11 9.02 -39.70
N GLY A 365 17.62 10.26 -39.70
CA GLY A 365 17.77 11.18 -38.56
C GLY A 365 16.49 11.67 -37.85
N ASP A 366 15.36 10.98 -37.99
CA ASP A 366 14.10 11.25 -37.27
C ASP A 366 14.04 10.54 -35.89
N GLY A 367 14.80 9.45 -35.73
CA GLY A 367 14.85 8.67 -34.48
C GLY A 367 15.48 9.42 -33.29
N HIS A 368 16.38 10.38 -33.54
CA HIS A 368 17.06 11.14 -32.48
C HIS A 368 16.11 12.12 -31.78
N ASN A 369 15.29 12.84 -32.56
CA ASN A 369 14.31 13.80 -32.04
C ASN A 369 13.17 13.11 -31.28
N ARG A 370 12.69 11.96 -31.81
CA ARG A 370 11.69 11.14 -31.12
C ARG A 370 12.23 10.60 -29.79
N TRP A 371 13.49 10.14 -29.77
CA TRP A 371 14.14 9.69 -28.54
C TRP A 371 14.32 10.80 -27.51
N GLU A 372 14.76 12.00 -27.93
CA GLU A 372 14.87 13.14 -27.01
C GLU A 372 13.53 13.54 -26.40
N ALA A 373 12.44 13.53 -27.18
CA ALA A 373 11.09 13.80 -26.69
C ALA A 373 10.62 12.74 -25.67
N LEU A 374 10.83 11.44 -25.96
CA LEU A 374 10.50 10.33 -25.06
C LEU A 374 11.33 10.39 -23.76
N ARG A 375 12.59 10.83 -23.83
CA ARG A 375 13.46 11.00 -22.66
C ARG A 375 12.93 12.01 -21.65
N ARG A 376 12.17 13.01 -22.11
CA ARG A 376 11.59 14.05 -21.24
C ARG A 376 10.48 13.52 -20.35
N GLU A 377 9.89 12.39 -20.74
CA GLU A 377 8.68 11.82 -20.15
C GLU A 377 8.95 10.53 -19.38
N LEU A 378 10.21 10.13 -19.22
CA LEU A 378 10.59 8.92 -18.51
C LEU A 378 11.64 9.22 -17.44
N VAL A 379 11.47 8.61 -16.27
CA VAL A 379 12.48 8.63 -15.22
C VAL A 379 12.44 7.35 -14.42
N ARG A 380 13.60 6.75 -14.16
CA ARG A 380 13.75 5.58 -13.29
C ARG A 380 14.99 5.75 -12.43
N ALA A 381 14.79 5.98 -11.13
CA ALA A 381 15.84 6.12 -10.14
C ALA A 381 15.69 5.08 -9.01
N SER A 382 16.79 4.45 -8.60
CA SER A 382 16.81 3.45 -7.52
C SER A 382 17.50 4.01 -6.28
N LEU A 383 16.85 5.00 -5.65
CA LEU A 383 17.33 5.70 -4.46
C LEU A 383 16.19 5.84 -3.42
N PRO A 384 16.50 6.06 -2.13
CA PRO A 384 15.50 6.20 -1.07
C PRO A 384 14.60 7.41 -1.29
N ALA A 385 13.28 7.23 -1.19
CA ALA A 385 12.31 8.29 -1.51
C ALA A 385 12.37 9.46 -0.52
N GLU A 386 12.62 9.16 0.75
CA GLU A 386 12.79 10.08 1.86
C GLU A 386 14.01 11.00 1.73
N GLU A 387 15.01 10.58 0.97
CA GLU A 387 16.19 11.39 0.68
C GLU A 387 16.04 12.22 -0.60
N ILE A 388 15.33 11.70 -1.59
CA ILE A 388 15.28 12.28 -2.94
C ILE A 388 14.13 13.28 -3.10
N LEU A 389 12.91 12.94 -2.65
CA LEU A 389 11.75 13.81 -2.88
C LEU A 389 11.87 15.19 -2.22
N PRO A 390 12.39 15.34 -0.98
CA PRO A 390 12.61 16.67 -0.42
C PRO A 390 13.55 17.53 -1.27
N LEU A 391 14.63 16.95 -1.80
CA LEU A 391 15.57 17.68 -2.64
C LEU A 391 15.00 18.05 -4.01
N VAL A 392 14.11 17.22 -4.56
CA VAL A 392 13.34 17.56 -5.76
C VAL A 392 12.45 18.76 -5.51
N VAL A 393 11.76 18.81 -4.37
CA VAL A 393 10.94 19.97 -3.97
C VAL A 393 11.80 21.22 -3.85
N ASP A 394 12.95 21.14 -3.18
CA ASP A 394 13.87 22.28 -3.00
C ASP A 394 14.41 22.80 -4.33
N ALA A 395 14.80 21.89 -5.24
CA ALA A 395 15.25 22.24 -6.58
C ALA A 395 14.14 22.97 -7.38
N ILE A 396 12.90 22.49 -7.30
CA ILE A 396 11.75 23.11 -7.98
C ILE A 396 11.48 24.51 -7.42
N ARG A 397 11.44 24.67 -6.09
CA ARG A 397 11.25 25.96 -5.42
C ARG A 397 12.33 26.97 -5.79
N SER A 398 13.58 26.53 -5.80
CA SER A 398 14.74 27.38 -6.17
C SER A 398 14.66 27.84 -7.62
N SER A 399 14.20 26.98 -8.52
CA SER A 399 14.03 27.31 -9.95
C SER A 399 12.82 28.20 -10.27
N SER A 400 11.93 28.44 -9.30
CA SER A 400 10.72 29.26 -9.48
C SER A 400 10.86 30.66 -8.83
N SER A 401 11.94 30.88 -8.08
CA SER A 401 12.25 32.14 -7.40
C SER A 401 13.20 33.05 -8.20
N VAL A 402 13.54 32.63 -9.42
CA VAL A 402 14.33 33.34 -10.44
C VAL A 402 13.41 33.56 -11.63
#